data_AF-A0A345SQX5-F1
#
_entry.id   AF-A0A345SQX5-F1
#
_cell.length_a   1.000
_cell.length_b   1.000
_cell.length_c   1.000
_cell.angle_alpha   90.00
_cell.angle_beta   90.00
_cell.angle_gamma   90.00
#
_symmetry.space_group_name_H-M   'P 1'
#
loop_
_entity.id
_entity.type
_entity.pdbx_description
1 polymer ?
#
loop_
_entity_poly.entity_id
_entity_poly.type
_entity_poly.pdbx_seq_one_letter_code
_entity_poly.pdbx_strand_id
1 'polypeptide(L)'
;MRSRVLTWHQVSRLDTQDVPRTLGLFHPVWEDADPADLGRADEQTARGNFRTWAKITSHVCAARGRDPGAGVDRDAIDQACARLGPYS
;
A
#
# COMPACT_ATOMS: atom_id res chain seq x y z
N MET A 1 -21.58 -6.15 33.54
CA MET A 1 -20.43 -5.51 32.86
C MET A 1 -20.98 -4.56 31.79
N ARG A 2 -20.77 -3.25 31.89
CA ARG A 2 -21.28 -2.26 30.91
C ARG A 2 -20.13 -1.84 29.99
N SER A 3 -20.26 -2.11 28.68
CA SER A 3 -19.31 -1.65 27.66
C SER A 3 -19.39 -0.12 27.53
N ARG A 4 -18.24 0.56 27.47
CA ARG A 4 -18.11 2.04 27.36
C ARG A 4 -17.88 2.52 25.93
N VAL A 5 -18.06 1.66 24.91
CA VAL A 5 -17.92 2.07 23.52
C VAL A 5 -19.20 2.80 23.09
N LEU A 6 -19.09 4.11 22.86
CA LEU A 6 -20.21 4.99 22.50
C LEU A 6 -20.49 5.00 21.00
N THR A 7 -19.48 4.81 20.14
CA THR A 7 -19.65 4.79 18.68
C THR A 7 -18.52 3.98 18.04
N TRP A 8 -18.87 3.18 17.03
CA TRP A 8 -17.93 2.51 16.14
C TRP A 8 -17.94 3.22 14.80
N HIS A 9 -16.78 3.69 14.34
CA HIS A 9 -16.63 4.21 12.99
C HIS A 9 -15.97 3.15 12.12
N GLN A 10 -16.64 2.77 11.04
CA GLN A 10 -16.06 1.93 9.99
C GLN A 10 -15.34 2.84 8.99
N VAL A 11 -14.07 2.56 8.74
CA VAL A 11 -13.32 3.21 7.66
C VAL A 11 -13.48 2.36 6.42
N SER A 12 -14.04 2.95 5.37
CA SER A 12 -14.22 2.27 4.08
C SER A 12 -12.88 1.96 3.41
N ARG A 13 -12.88 0.94 2.56
CA ARG A 13 -11.76 0.66 1.67
C ARG A 13 -11.58 1.81 0.68
N LEU A 14 -10.35 2.00 0.23
CA LEU A 14 -10.06 2.89 -0.89
C LEU A 14 -10.68 2.31 -2.17
N ASP A 15 -11.21 3.21 -3.01
CA ASP A 15 -11.52 2.85 -4.38
C ASP A 15 -10.19 2.66 -5.14
N THR A 16 -10.10 1.61 -5.94
CA THR A 16 -8.93 1.30 -6.75
C THR A 16 -8.51 2.47 -7.63
N GLN A 17 -9.46 3.27 -8.12
CA GLN A 17 -9.16 4.47 -8.93
C GLN A 17 -8.46 5.60 -8.14
N ASP A 18 -8.68 5.65 -6.82
CA ASP A 18 -8.10 6.66 -5.93
C ASP A 18 -6.76 6.23 -5.32
N VAL A 19 -6.35 4.97 -5.52
CA VAL A 19 -5.13 4.40 -4.95
C VAL A 19 -3.88 5.20 -5.35
N PRO A 20 -3.61 5.50 -6.64
CA PRO A 20 -2.39 6.22 -7.02
C PRO A 20 -2.31 7.60 -6.36
N ARG A 21 -3.42 8.35 -6.38
CA ARG A 21 -3.51 9.67 -5.73
C ARG A 21 -3.27 9.56 -4.23
N THR A 22 -3.94 8.62 -3.57
CA THR A 22 -3.86 8.44 -2.11
C THR A 22 -2.44 8.04 -1.68
N LEU A 23 -1.78 7.17 -2.44
CA LEU A 23 -0.42 6.74 -2.15
C LEU A 23 0.61 7.85 -2.35
N GLY A 24 0.47 8.65 -3.41
CA GLY A 24 1.32 9.84 -3.61
C GLY A 24 1.22 10.84 -2.46
N LEU A 25 0.01 11.05 -1.92
CA LEU A 25 -0.19 11.89 -0.72
C LEU A 25 0.31 11.23 0.57
N PHE A 26 0.33 9.90 0.62
CA PHE A 26 0.73 9.15 1.80
C PHE A 26 2.25 9.11 1.99
N HIS A 27 3.01 8.85 0.93
CA HIS A 27 4.47 8.72 1.02
C HIS A 27 5.17 9.06 -0.29
N PRO A 28 6.26 9.86 -0.28
CA PRO A 28 6.98 10.30 -1.49
C PRO A 28 7.66 9.16 -2.26
N VAL A 29 7.64 7.94 -1.73
CA VAL A 29 8.23 6.77 -2.42
C VAL A 29 7.41 6.40 -3.66
N TRP A 30 6.17 6.87 -3.73
CA TRP A 30 5.21 6.58 -4.79
C TRP A 30 5.10 7.69 -5.84
N GLU A 31 5.82 8.81 -5.71
CA GLU A 31 5.72 9.95 -6.64
C GLU A 31 6.01 9.55 -8.09
N ASP A 32 7.01 8.69 -8.29
CA ASP A 32 7.45 8.22 -9.61
C ASP A 32 6.92 6.84 -9.99
N ALA A 33 6.04 6.24 -9.16
CA ALA A 33 5.52 4.90 -9.42
C ALA A 33 4.44 4.94 -10.51
N ASP A 34 4.47 3.98 -11.44
CA ASP A 34 3.46 3.88 -12.50
C ASP A 34 2.07 3.60 -11.88
N PRO A 35 1.06 4.46 -12.12
CA PRO A 35 -0.31 4.24 -11.64
C PRO A 35 -0.90 2.88 -12.02
N ALA A 36 -0.52 2.32 -13.17
CA ALA A 36 -0.99 1.00 -13.62
C ALA A 36 -0.43 -0.13 -12.74
N ASP A 37 0.83 -0.02 -12.33
CA ASP A 37 1.44 -0.99 -11.42
C ASP A 37 0.85 -0.90 -10.00
N LEU A 38 0.55 0.32 -9.54
CA LEU A 38 -0.16 0.53 -8.27
C LEU A 38 -1.57 -0.05 -8.30
N GLY A 39 -2.32 0.17 -9.39
CA GLY A 39 -3.66 -0.39 -9.59
C GLY A 39 -3.65 -1.92 -9.58
N ARG A 40 -2.72 -2.53 -10.31
CA ARG A 40 -2.57 -4.00 -10.33
C ARG A 40 -2.20 -4.55 -8.94
N ALA A 41 -1.26 -3.92 -8.24
CA ALA A 41 -0.88 -4.33 -6.90
C ALA A 41 -2.04 -4.18 -5.90
N ASP A 42 -2.89 -3.16 -6.06
CA ASP A 42 -4.13 -3.04 -5.30
C ASP A 42 -5.05 -4.23 -5.57
N GLU A 43 -5.40 -4.49 -6.82
CA GLU A 43 -6.32 -5.58 -7.19
C GLU A 43 -5.85 -6.94 -6.67
N GLN A 44 -4.54 -7.20 -6.76
CA GLN A 44 -3.95 -8.50 -6.42
C GLN A 44 -3.71 -8.66 -4.91
N THR A 45 -3.29 -7.60 -4.22
CA THR A 45 -2.74 -7.69 -2.85
C THR A 45 -3.49 -6.83 -1.83
N ALA A 46 -3.62 -5.52 -2.08
CA ALA A 46 -4.14 -4.61 -1.06
C ALA A 46 -5.67 -4.49 -1.03
N ARG A 47 -6.33 -4.60 -2.19
CA ARG A 47 -7.80 -4.57 -2.40
C ARG A 47 -8.48 -3.40 -1.68
N GLY A 48 -7.90 -2.21 -1.81
CA GLY A 48 -8.33 -0.99 -1.15
C GLY A 48 -8.03 -0.92 0.35
N ASN A 49 -7.32 -1.92 0.93
CA ASN A 49 -6.93 -1.90 2.34
C ASN A 49 -5.68 -1.04 2.53
N PHE A 50 -5.89 0.18 3.04
CA PHE A 50 -4.81 1.12 3.32
C PHE A 50 -3.76 0.59 4.32
N ARG A 51 -4.17 -0.26 5.28
CA ARG A 51 -3.22 -0.88 6.21
C ARG A 51 -2.29 -1.87 5.50
N THR A 52 -2.78 -2.54 4.46
CA THR A 52 -1.93 -3.37 3.60
C THR A 52 -0.96 -2.50 2.82
N TRP A 53 -1.43 -1.40 2.24
CA TRP A 53 -0.56 -0.41 1.56
C TRP A 53 0.54 0.18 2.46
N ALA A 54 0.25 0.45 3.73
CA ALA A 54 1.25 0.90 4.69
C ALA A 54 2.37 -0.15 4.89
N LYS A 55 2.03 -1.45 4.87
CA LYS A 55 3.03 -2.53 4.94
C LYS A 55 3.84 -2.65 3.66
N ILE A 56 3.20 -2.57 2.49
CA ILE A 56 3.88 -2.54 1.18
C ILE A 56 4.89 -1.39 1.15
N THR A 57 4.46 -0.18 1.53
CA THR A 57 5.31 1.01 1.62
C THR A 57 6.53 0.77 2.52
N SER A 58 6.34 0.16 3.69
CA SER A 58 7.43 -0.20 4.60
C SER A 58 8.44 -1.15 3.94
N HIS A 59 7.97 -2.13 3.17
CA HIS A 59 8.84 -3.07 2.46
C HIS A 59 9.59 -2.44 1.28
N VAL A 60 8.96 -1.52 0.54
CA VAL A 60 9.60 -0.73 -0.51
C VAL A 60 10.68 0.18 0.08
N CYS A 61 10.38 0.92 1.15
CA CYS A 61 11.36 1.76 1.83
C CYS A 61 12.56 0.96 2.37
N ALA A 62 12.33 -0.23 2.93
CA ALA A 62 13.40 -1.11 3.40
C ALA A 62 14.28 -1.64 2.25
N ALA A 63 13.71 -1.85 1.06
CA ALA A 63 14.47 -2.23 -0.13
C ALA A 63 15.29 -1.04 -0.67
N ARG A 64 14.68 0.15 -0.77
CA ARG A 64 15.34 1.40 -1.21
C ARG A 64 16.41 1.91 -0.26
N GLY A 65 16.33 1.61 1.04
CA GLY A 65 17.42 1.91 1.97
C GLY A 65 18.77 1.29 1.56
N ARG A 66 18.77 0.29 0.66
CA ARG A 66 19.97 -0.30 0.06
C ARG A 66 20.41 0.37 -1.25
N ASP A 67 19.50 1.07 -1.93
CA ASP A 67 19.74 1.86 -3.14
C ASP A 67 18.72 3.03 -3.23
N PRO A 68 19.05 4.21 -2.68
CA PRO A 68 18.12 5.33 -2.61
C PRO A 68 17.77 5.97 -3.96
N GLY A 69 18.62 5.78 -4.97
CA GLY A 69 18.49 6.39 -6.30
C GLY A 69 17.60 5.59 -7.25
N ALA A 70 17.32 4.33 -6.96
CA ALA A 70 16.40 3.52 -7.74
C ALA A 70 14.95 4.02 -7.56
N GLY A 71 14.28 4.29 -8.68
CA GLY A 71 12.84 4.53 -8.72
C GLY A 71 12.06 3.28 -8.28
N VAL A 72 10.77 3.44 -7.98
CA VAL A 72 9.90 2.30 -7.68
C VAL A 72 9.34 1.76 -8.98
N ASP A 73 9.98 0.71 -9.49
CA ASP A 73 9.49 -0.04 -10.63
C ASP A 73 8.55 -1.18 -10.21
N ARG A 74 8.00 -1.85 -11.22
CA ARG A 74 7.10 -2.99 -11.06
C ARG A 74 7.69 -4.11 -10.20
N ASP A 75 8.97 -4.42 -10.37
CA ASP A 75 9.62 -5.54 -9.68
C ASP A 75 9.77 -5.25 -8.18
N ALA A 76 10.08 -3.99 -7.82
CA ALA A 76 10.10 -3.54 -6.43
C ALA A 76 8.72 -3.66 -5.76
N ILE A 77 7.66 -3.31 -6.49
CA ILE A 77 6.27 -3.43 -6.02
C ILE A 77 5.91 -4.91 -5.83
N ASP A 78 6.21 -5.77 -6.81
CA ASP A 78 5.91 -7.20 -6.74
C ASP A 78 6.67 -7.89 -5.60
N GLN A 79 7.94 -7.53 -5.39
CA GLN A 79 8.72 -8.03 -4.27
C GLN A 79 8.13 -7.61 -2.92
N ALA A 80 7.66 -6.36 -2.79
CA ALA A 80 7.04 -5.88 -1.58
C ALA A 80 5.70 -6.58 -1.30
N CYS A 81 4.88 -6.82 -2.34
CA CYS A 81 3.64 -7.59 -2.25
C CYS A 81 3.90 -9.05 -1.85
N ALA A 82 4.92 -9.70 -2.43
CA ALA A 82 5.27 -11.08 -2.10
C ALA A 82 5.66 -11.29 -0.63
N ARG A 83 6.23 -10.26 0.02
CA ARG A 83 6.57 -10.31 1.46
C ARG A 83 5.36 -10.33 2.39
N LEU A 84 4.19 -9.97 1.91
CA LEU A 84 2.96 -10.02 2.71
C LEU A 84 2.40 -11.44 2.84
N GLY A 85 2.91 -12.38 2.04
CA GLY A 85 2.43 -13.76 1.98
C GLY A 85 0.99 -13.86 1.44
N PRO A 86 0.54 -15.07 1.02
CA PRO A 86 -0.87 -15.28 0.77
C PRO A 86 -1.62 -15.09 2.09
N TYR A 87 -2.67 -14.25 2.09
CA TYR A 87 -3.70 -14.32 3.12
C TYR A 87 -4.27 -15.75 3.08
N SER A 88 -3.82 -16.58 4.02
CA SER A 88 -4.36 -17.93 4.27
C SER A 88 -5.61 -17.81 5.14
#